data_AF-A0A225D5D6-F1
#
_entry.id   AF-A0A225D5D6-F1
#
_cell.length_a   1.000
_cell.length_b   1.000
_cell.length_c   1.000
_cell.angle_alpha   90.00
_cell.angle_beta   90.00
_cell.angle_gamma   90.00
#
_symmetry.space_group_name_H-M   'P 1'
#
loop_
_entity.id
_entity.type
_entity.pdbx_description
1 polymer ?
#
loop_
_entity_poly.entity_id
_entity_poly.type
_entity_poly.pdbx_seq_one_letter_code
_entity_poly.pdbx_strand_id
1 'polypeptide(L)'
;MVLLQHTDTVYRPIALALKGNSNRSGSIDGVENNANTELVLKYFLGKLASGAYDIHEPYYRLPNGRSITTIEHVLTPFERNMNDGHENTLDGRPVVFALICRAVWDACASSTAAKPAPATSFYSELFGDSSVPAEMYCGSLTKVLRHLRELSVVSKMLSRRKCPWKPTASDGAQHSGEEMRHYLQEARRAFKGSAVVLKGLRAYELEVEDCFTD
;
A
#
# COMPACT_ATOMS: atom_id res chain seq x y z
N MET A 1 -2.57 2.17 -0.34
CA MET A 1 -1.85 0.93 -0.68
C MET A 1 -0.39 1.04 -0.25
N VAL A 2 0.22 -0.05 0.19
CA VAL A 2 1.67 -0.17 0.45
C VAL A 2 2.20 -1.38 -0.31
N LEU A 3 3.24 -1.18 -1.13
CA LEU A 3 3.92 -2.27 -1.83
C LEU A 3 4.86 -2.98 -0.86
N LEU A 4 4.81 -4.30 -0.88
CA LEU A 4 5.55 -5.19 -0.01
C LEU A 4 6.39 -6.14 -0.85
N GLN A 5 7.55 -6.52 -0.32
CA GLN A 5 8.33 -7.64 -0.85
C GLN A 5 8.55 -8.66 0.26
N HIS A 6 8.51 -9.94 -0.10
CA HIS A 6 8.85 -11.00 0.85
C HIS A 6 10.37 -11.03 1.06
N THR A 7 10.79 -10.82 2.30
CA THR A 7 12.14 -11.20 2.77
C THR A 7 12.03 -12.57 3.43
N ASP A 8 13.14 -13.30 3.58
CA ASP A 8 13.23 -14.71 4.01
C ASP A 8 12.12 -15.23 4.93
N THR A 9 11.68 -14.44 5.93
CA THR A 9 10.62 -14.82 6.88
C THR A 9 9.44 -13.86 6.98
N VAL A 10 9.47 -12.68 6.36
CA VAL A 10 8.44 -11.63 6.55
C VAL A 10 8.28 -10.73 5.33
N TYR A 11 7.06 -10.23 5.11
CA TYR A 11 6.82 -9.13 4.19
C TYR A 11 7.25 -7.80 4.79
N ARG A 12 7.92 -6.97 3.98
CA ARG A 12 8.34 -5.61 4.37
C ARG A 12 7.93 -4.58 3.32
N PRO A 13 7.57 -3.35 3.73
CA PRO A 13 7.37 -2.25 2.79
C PRO A 13 8.61 -1.99 1.95
N ILE A 14 8.43 -1.92 0.63
CA ILE A 14 9.47 -1.49 -0.31
C ILE A 14 9.24 -0.07 -0.84
N ALA A 15 8.05 0.47 -0.63
CA ALA A 15 7.69 1.83 -1.00
C ALA A 15 6.91 2.51 0.13
N LEU A 16 6.94 3.83 0.15
CA LEU A 16 6.05 4.66 0.94
C LEU A 16 4.61 4.53 0.43
N ALA A 17 3.62 4.76 1.29
CA ALA A 17 2.23 4.57 0.95
C ALA A 17 1.76 5.43 -0.24
N LEU A 18 1.04 4.77 -1.13
CA LEU A 18 0.32 5.36 -2.25
C LEU A 18 -1.13 5.57 -1.80
N LYS A 19 -1.60 6.81 -1.80
CA LYS A 19 -2.96 7.16 -1.37
C LYS A 19 -3.84 7.43 -2.59
N GLY A 20 -4.97 6.76 -2.62
CA GLY A 20 -6.04 6.91 -3.61
C GLY A 20 -7.35 6.40 -3.01
N ASN A 21 -8.37 6.30 -3.84
CA ASN A 21 -9.67 5.76 -3.49
C ASN A 21 -9.72 4.28 -3.86
N SER A 22 -10.43 3.45 -3.09
CA SER A 22 -10.63 2.05 -3.47
C SER A 22 -11.34 1.98 -4.82
N ASN A 23 -10.79 1.22 -5.77
CA ASN A 23 -11.43 1.02 -7.07
C ASN A 23 -12.41 -0.15 -7.08
N ARG A 24 -12.69 -0.75 -5.92
CA ARG A 24 -13.54 -1.93 -5.71
C ARG A 24 -13.05 -3.22 -6.41
N SER A 25 -12.02 -3.13 -7.25
CA SER A 25 -11.27 -4.25 -7.84
C SER A 25 -10.03 -4.64 -7.03
N GLY A 26 -9.91 -4.13 -5.80
CA GLY A 26 -8.80 -4.42 -4.88
C GLY A 26 -7.49 -3.73 -5.22
N SER A 27 -7.55 -2.62 -5.93
CA SER A 27 -6.48 -1.63 -6.02
C SER A 27 -7.02 -0.24 -5.64
N ILE A 28 -6.29 0.81 -6.03
CA ILE A 28 -6.65 2.20 -5.79
C ILE A 28 -6.61 3.01 -7.09
N ASP A 29 -7.57 3.93 -7.22
CA ASP A 29 -7.64 4.92 -8.30
C ASP A 29 -7.53 6.33 -7.74
N GLY A 30 -7.30 7.32 -8.62
CA GLY A 30 -7.24 8.72 -8.23
C GLY A 30 -6.06 8.96 -7.28
N VAL A 31 -4.92 8.33 -7.59
CA VAL A 31 -3.74 8.39 -6.74
C VAL A 31 -3.17 9.80 -6.78
N GLU A 32 -2.86 10.36 -5.61
CA GLU A 32 -2.33 11.72 -5.50
C GLU A 32 -0.98 11.84 -6.25
N ASN A 33 -0.90 12.74 -7.24
CA ASN A 33 0.35 13.08 -7.90
C ASN A 33 1.22 13.94 -6.97
N ASN A 34 2.30 13.35 -6.46
CA ASN A 34 3.25 14.00 -5.56
C ASN A 34 4.65 13.38 -5.71
N ALA A 35 5.63 13.92 -4.98
CA ALA A 35 7.00 13.45 -5.06
C ALA A 35 7.17 11.95 -4.77
N ASN A 36 6.34 11.35 -3.90
CA ASN A 36 6.42 9.91 -3.66
C ASN A 36 5.98 9.12 -4.89
N THR A 37 4.83 9.48 -5.48
CA THR A 37 4.28 8.73 -6.61
C THR A 37 5.12 8.88 -7.87
N GLU A 38 5.74 10.05 -8.09
CA GLU A 38 6.73 10.25 -9.14
C GLU A 38 7.98 9.37 -8.97
N LEU A 39 8.53 9.25 -7.75
CA LEU A 39 9.72 8.46 -7.48
C LEU A 39 9.44 6.96 -7.64
N VAL A 40 8.31 6.48 -7.12
CA VAL A 40 7.88 5.08 -7.29
C VAL A 40 7.66 4.77 -8.76
N LEU A 41 6.94 5.63 -9.50
CA LEU A 41 6.73 5.45 -10.94
C LEU A 41 8.06 5.39 -11.70
N LYS A 42 8.95 6.35 -11.46
CA LYS A 42 10.28 6.39 -12.11
C LYS A 42 11.07 5.12 -11.86
N TYR A 43 11.06 4.60 -10.63
CA TYR A 43 11.75 3.38 -10.27
C TYR A 43 11.20 2.17 -11.02
N PHE A 44 9.89 1.94 -10.97
CA PHE A 44 9.28 0.80 -11.65
C PHE A 44 9.41 0.87 -13.17
N LEU A 45 9.34 2.06 -13.78
CA LEU A 45 9.64 2.23 -15.21
C LEU A 45 11.09 1.88 -15.55
N GLY A 46 12.05 2.26 -14.70
CA GLY A 46 13.45 1.89 -14.86
C GLY A 46 13.67 0.38 -14.77
N LYS A 47 13.04 -0.27 -13.78
CA LYS A 47 13.13 -1.74 -13.59
C LYS A 47 12.41 -2.51 -14.69
N LEU A 48 11.31 -1.99 -15.22
CA LEU A 48 10.64 -2.54 -16.39
C LEU A 48 11.56 -2.47 -17.62
N ALA A 49 12.19 -1.30 -17.85
CA ALA A 49 13.10 -1.11 -18.98
C ALA A 49 14.34 -2.01 -18.90
N SER A 50 14.81 -2.36 -17.70
CA SER A 50 15.92 -3.28 -17.50
C SER A 50 15.52 -4.76 -17.45
N GLY A 51 14.23 -5.08 -17.51
CA GLY A 51 13.71 -6.45 -17.33
C GLY A 51 13.77 -6.97 -15.89
N ALA A 52 14.03 -6.09 -14.91
CA ALA A 52 14.10 -6.44 -13.49
C ALA A 52 12.74 -6.42 -12.80
N TYR A 53 11.75 -5.73 -13.39
CA TYR A 53 10.35 -5.82 -12.98
C TYR A 53 9.60 -6.68 -13.99
N ASP A 54 9.23 -7.88 -13.57
CA ASP A 54 8.48 -8.86 -14.35
C ASP A 54 7.01 -8.81 -13.94
N ILE A 55 6.17 -8.58 -14.94
CA ILE A 55 4.70 -8.51 -14.81
C ILE A 55 4.14 -9.51 -15.80
N HIS A 56 3.09 -10.25 -15.42
CA HIS A 56 2.57 -11.28 -16.31
C HIS A 56 2.11 -10.71 -17.67
N GLU A 57 2.40 -11.44 -18.75
CA GLU A 57 2.38 -10.97 -20.15
C GLU A 57 1.13 -10.18 -20.61
N PRO A 58 -0.12 -10.57 -20.26
CA PRO A 58 -1.30 -9.79 -20.63
C PRO A 58 -1.35 -8.38 -20.03
N TYR A 59 -0.43 -8.03 -19.11
CA TYR A 59 -0.37 -6.73 -18.41
C TYR A 59 0.74 -5.80 -18.89
N TYR A 60 1.67 -6.25 -19.74
CA TYR A 60 2.62 -5.34 -20.42
C TYR A 60 1.90 -4.37 -21.36
N ARG A 61 0.74 -4.81 -21.86
CA ARG A 61 -0.12 -4.02 -22.73
C ARG A 61 -1.37 -3.74 -21.92
N LEU A 62 -1.55 -2.48 -21.50
CA LEU A 62 -2.88 -2.03 -21.08
C LEU A 62 -3.91 -2.48 -22.13
N PRO A 63 -5.22 -2.61 -21.82
CA PRO A 63 -6.25 -3.14 -22.74
C PRO A 63 -6.31 -2.52 -24.16
N ASN A 64 -5.55 -1.45 -24.41
CA ASN A 64 -5.36 -0.71 -25.66
C ASN A 64 -3.92 -0.72 -26.23
N GLY A 65 -3.03 -1.59 -25.76
CA GLY A 65 -1.63 -1.64 -26.21
C GLY A 65 -0.71 -0.54 -25.68
N ARG A 66 -1.15 0.25 -24.67
CA ARG A 66 -0.35 1.34 -24.10
C ARG A 66 0.69 0.85 -23.11
N SER A 67 1.83 1.53 -23.12
CA SER A 67 2.90 1.38 -22.11
C SER A 67 2.48 1.93 -20.74
N ILE A 68 3.11 1.43 -19.69
CA ILE A 68 3.01 2.01 -18.34
C ILE A 68 3.53 3.45 -18.37
N THR A 69 2.69 4.40 -17.98
CA THR A 69 2.99 5.85 -17.97
C THR A 69 2.55 6.58 -16.70
N THR A 70 1.77 5.93 -15.85
CA THR A 70 1.24 6.51 -14.61
C THR A 70 1.46 5.55 -13.45
N ILE A 71 1.38 6.06 -12.23
CA ILE A 71 1.47 5.22 -11.04
C ILE A 71 0.34 4.18 -11.01
N GLU A 72 -0.87 4.54 -11.44
CA GLU A 72 -2.00 3.61 -11.49
C GLU A 72 -1.72 2.46 -12.46
N HIS A 73 -1.08 2.72 -13.61
CA HIS A 73 -0.64 1.65 -14.52
C HIS A 73 0.38 0.70 -13.87
N VAL A 74 1.24 1.19 -12.95
CA VAL A 74 2.12 0.33 -12.14
C VAL A 74 1.32 -0.51 -11.14
N LEU A 75 0.17 0.00 -10.68
CA LEU A 75 -0.68 -0.67 -9.71
C LEU A 75 -1.65 -1.69 -10.32
N THR A 76 -1.99 -1.54 -11.61
CA THR A 76 -2.91 -2.40 -12.35
C THR A 76 -2.58 -3.91 -12.24
N PRO A 77 -1.31 -4.37 -12.34
CA PRO A 77 -0.99 -5.80 -12.16
C PRO A 77 -1.29 -6.35 -10.77
N PHE A 78 -1.54 -5.50 -9.77
CA PHE A 78 -1.90 -5.91 -8.41
C PHE A 78 -3.42 -6.04 -8.19
N GLU A 79 -4.25 -5.76 -9.19
CA GLU A 79 -5.71 -5.86 -9.07
C GLU A 79 -6.20 -7.32 -8.91
N ARG A 80 -7.29 -7.51 -8.14
CA ARG A 80 -7.80 -8.82 -7.67
C ARG A 80 -8.15 -9.82 -8.75
N ASN A 81 -8.32 -9.37 -9.99
CA ASN A 81 -8.76 -10.19 -11.12
C ASN A 81 -7.64 -10.44 -12.13
N MET A 82 -6.40 -10.07 -11.80
CA MET A 82 -5.30 -10.05 -12.77
C MET A 82 -4.15 -10.99 -12.37
N ASN A 83 -4.13 -11.52 -11.15
CA ASN A 83 -3.14 -12.54 -10.77
C ASN A 83 -3.75 -13.94 -10.91
N ASP A 84 -3.83 -14.45 -12.14
CA ASP A 84 -4.23 -15.84 -12.49
C ASP A 84 -3.19 -16.89 -12.01
N GLY A 85 -2.64 -16.70 -10.80
CA GLY A 85 -1.54 -17.52 -10.26
C GLY A 85 -0.13 -17.04 -10.65
N HIS A 86 -0.01 -15.93 -11.38
CA HIS A 86 1.29 -15.32 -11.69
C HIS A 86 1.61 -14.19 -10.71
N GLU A 87 2.76 -14.29 -10.04
CA GLU A 87 3.24 -13.26 -9.11
C GLU A 87 4.07 -12.21 -9.87
N ASN A 88 3.75 -10.92 -9.70
CA ASN A 88 4.63 -9.86 -10.17
C ASN A 88 5.94 -9.91 -9.38
N THR A 89 7.09 -9.87 -10.06
CA THR A 89 8.39 -9.95 -9.39
C THR A 89 9.25 -8.73 -9.64
N LEU A 90 10.04 -8.36 -8.65
CA LEU A 90 11.07 -7.32 -8.72
C LEU A 90 12.39 -7.94 -8.30
N ASP A 91 13.37 -7.90 -9.21
CA ASP A 91 14.65 -8.59 -9.07
C ASP A 91 14.45 -10.09 -8.71
N GLY A 92 13.47 -10.73 -9.37
CA GLY A 92 13.10 -12.13 -9.18
C GLY A 92 12.36 -12.45 -7.88
N ARG A 93 11.98 -11.44 -7.08
CA ARG A 93 11.27 -11.62 -5.81
C ARG A 93 9.82 -11.14 -5.90
N PRO A 94 8.84 -11.88 -5.35
CA PRO A 94 7.44 -11.48 -5.39
C PRO A 94 7.21 -10.12 -4.74
N VAL A 95 6.55 -9.25 -5.49
CA VAL A 95 5.99 -7.99 -5.01
C VAL A 95 4.50 -8.19 -4.81
N VAL A 96 4.02 -7.84 -3.63
CA VAL A 96 2.61 -7.88 -3.25
C VAL A 96 2.22 -6.55 -2.64
N PHE A 97 0.98 -6.41 -2.19
CA PHE A 97 0.52 -5.18 -1.54
C PHE A 97 -0.30 -5.46 -0.29
N ALA A 98 -0.26 -4.49 0.63
CA ALA A 98 -1.25 -4.34 1.69
C ALA A 98 -2.18 -3.17 1.39
N LEU A 99 -3.48 -3.42 1.47
CA LEU A 99 -4.48 -2.35 1.53
C LEU A 99 -4.82 -2.01 2.97
N ILE A 100 -4.76 -0.72 3.25
CA ILE A 100 -5.29 -0.11 4.47
C ILE A 100 -6.24 0.98 3.97
N CYS A 101 -7.47 0.99 4.46
CA CYS A 101 -8.43 2.02 4.05
C CYS A 101 -7.91 3.40 4.44
N ARG A 102 -8.17 4.38 3.57
CA ARG A 102 -7.62 5.74 3.68
C ARG A 102 -8.00 6.39 5.01
N ALA A 103 -9.26 6.26 5.42
CA ALA A 103 -9.74 6.78 6.70
C ALA A 103 -8.96 6.25 7.92
N VAL A 104 -8.61 4.95 7.96
CA VAL A 104 -7.80 4.38 9.03
C VAL A 104 -6.35 4.84 8.95
N TRP A 105 -5.78 4.90 7.74
CA TRP A 105 -4.44 5.43 7.54
C TRP A 105 -4.31 6.86 8.04
N ASP A 106 -5.21 7.75 7.61
CA ASP A 106 -5.18 9.17 7.95
C ASP A 106 -5.46 9.42 9.44
N ALA A 107 -6.35 8.62 10.05
CA ALA A 107 -6.56 8.64 11.50
C ALA A 107 -5.27 8.27 12.25
N CYS A 108 -4.57 7.21 11.82
CA CYS A 108 -3.29 6.81 12.40
C CYS A 108 -2.23 7.89 12.24
N ALA A 109 -2.01 8.36 11.01
CA ALA A 109 -1.04 9.39 10.66
C ALA A 109 -1.24 10.69 11.48
N SER A 110 -2.49 11.07 11.75
CA SER A 110 -2.82 12.30 12.49
C SER A 110 -2.79 12.14 14.01
N SER A 111 -2.73 10.90 14.53
CA SER A 111 -2.91 10.63 15.96
C SER A 111 -1.70 10.96 16.84
N THR A 112 -0.52 11.11 16.25
CA THR A 112 0.71 11.31 17.00
C THR A 112 1.31 12.64 16.58
N ALA A 113 1.57 13.53 17.54
CA ALA A 113 2.46 14.66 17.29
C ALA A 113 3.81 14.09 16.86
N ALA A 114 4.14 14.20 15.58
CA ALA A 114 5.38 13.65 15.05
C ALA A 114 6.54 14.28 15.84
N LYS A 115 7.28 13.47 16.59
CA LYS A 115 8.53 13.94 17.20
C LYS A 115 9.40 14.52 16.09
N PRO A 116 9.96 15.72 16.26
CA PRO A 116 10.92 16.26 15.30
C PRO A 116 12.06 15.26 15.17
N ALA A 117 12.21 14.70 13.98
CA ALA A 117 13.30 13.81 13.64
C ALA A 117 13.70 14.03 12.17
N PRO A 118 14.99 13.84 11.82
CA PRO A 118 15.45 13.89 10.45
C PRO A 118 14.76 12.84 9.57
N ALA A 119 14.64 13.14 8.27
CA ALA A 119 14.08 12.20 7.30
C ALA A 119 14.87 10.88 7.25
N THR A 120 16.19 10.95 7.43
CA THR A 120 17.10 9.79 7.49
C THR A 120 16.78 8.84 8.64
N SER A 121 16.33 9.35 9.80
CA SER A 121 15.95 8.51 10.93
C SER A 121 14.68 7.70 10.65
N PHE A 122 13.66 8.33 10.05
CA PHE A 122 12.45 7.62 9.63
C PHE A 122 12.76 6.61 8.52
N TYR A 123 13.61 6.98 7.57
CA TYR A 123 14.02 6.09 6.49
C TYR A 123 14.73 4.84 7.02
N SER A 124 15.75 5.01 7.86
CA SER A 124 16.52 3.91 8.45
C SER A 124 15.64 2.99 9.30
N GLU A 125 14.70 3.56 10.07
CA GLU A 125 13.74 2.78 10.85
C GLU A 125 12.82 1.92 9.97
N LEU A 126 12.33 2.47 8.87
CA LEU A 126 11.35 1.82 7.99
C LEU A 126 11.98 0.77 7.08
N PHE A 127 13.12 1.11 6.49
CA PHE A 127 13.68 0.37 5.36
C PHE A 127 15.02 -0.31 5.68
N GLY A 128 15.70 0.09 6.77
CA GLY A 128 17.04 -0.39 7.09
C GLY A 128 17.99 -0.23 5.90
N ASP A 129 18.71 -1.30 5.59
CA ASP A 129 19.69 -1.34 4.49
C ASP A 129 19.10 -1.85 3.17
N SER A 130 17.77 -1.82 3.01
CA SER A 130 17.12 -2.29 1.78
C SER A 130 17.51 -1.42 0.59
N SER A 131 17.99 -2.06 -0.49
CA SER A 131 18.42 -1.39 -1.73
C SER A 131 17.24 -0.79 -2.50
N VAL A 132 16.08 -1.46 -2.50
CA VAL A 132 14.90 -1.05 -3.27
C VAL A 132 14.39 0.36 -2.86
N PRO A 133 14.12 0.65 -1.57
CA PRO A 133 13.81 2.01 -1.13
C PRO A 133 14.97 2.99 -1.31
N ALA A 134 16.23 2.52 -1.28
CA ALA A 134 17.40 3.39 -1.44
C ALA A 134 17.47 3.94 -2.87
N GLU A 135 17.28 3.08 -3.86
CA GLU A 135 17.18 3.46 -5.28
C GLU A 135 16.00 4.42 -5.52
N MET A 136 14.88 4.24 -4.82
CA MET A 136 13.71 5.13 -4.94
C MET A 136 13.91 6.50 -4.29
N TYR A 137 14.46 6.55 -3.07
CA TYR A 137 14.32 7.74 -2.21
C TYR A 137 15.63 8.43 -1.86
N CYS A 138 16.79 7.84 -2.17
CA CYS A 138 18.08 8.47 -1.91
C CYS A 138 18.16 9.84 -2.61
N GLY A 139 18.64 10.85 -1.89
CA GLY A 139 18.66 12.25 -2.36
C GLY A 139 17.32 12.98 -2.37
N SER A 140 16.20 12.30 -2.06
CA SER A 140 14.84 12.89 -2.09
C SER A 140 14.09 12.80 -0.76
N LEU A 141 14.74 12.38 0.33
CA LEU A 141 14.09 12.12 1.62
C LEU A 141 13.33 13.33 2.19
N THR A 142 13.82 14.55 1.98
CA THR A 142 13.14 15.77 2.45
C THR A 142 11.83 16.01 1.70
N LYS A 143 11.76 15.66 0.41
CA LYS A 143 10.55 15.78 -0.43
C LYS A 143 9.45 14.81 -0.01
N VAL A 144 9.82 13.68 0.60
CA VAL A 144 8.90 12.62 1.04
C VAL A 144 8.80 12.51 2.57
N LEU A 145 9.24 13.53 3.31
CA LEU A 145 9.27 13.52 4.78
C LEU A 145 7.88 13.28 5.39
N ARG A 146 6.82 13.86 4.79
CA ARG A 146 5.44 13.60 5.21
C ARG A 146 5.14 12.11 5.17
N HIS A 147 5.33 11.48 4.01
CA HIS A 147 5.05 10.07 3.78
C HIS A 147 5.90 9.14 4.67
N LEU A 148 7.17 9.48 4.92
CA LEU A 148 8.05 8.77 5.86
C LEU A 148 7.47 8.79 7.28
N ARG A 149 6.98 9.94 7.75
CA ARG A 149 6.36 10.07 9.07
C ARG A 149 5.10 9.22 9.16
N GLU A 150 4.24 9.30 8.15
CA GLU A 150 2.98 8.54 8.13
C GLU A 150 3.23 7.02 8.18
N LEU A 151 4.10 6.51 7.31
CA LEU A 151 4.42 5.08 7.31
C LEU A 151 5.10 4.64 8.61
N SER A 152 5.96 5.48 9.22
CA SER A 152 6.58 5.19 10.53
C SER A 152 5.52 5.05 11.63
N VAL A 153 4.53 5.95 11.67
CA VAL A 153 3.43 5.88 12.65
C VAL A 153 2.60 4.62 12.46
N VAL A 154 2.20 4.31 11.22
CA VAL A 154 1.42 3.09 10.92
C VAL A 154 2.22 1.83 11.23
N SER A 155 3.49 1.76 10.83
CA SER A 155 4.37 0.62 11.12
C SER A 155 4.55 0.38 12.61
N LYS A 156 4.76 1.45 13.40
CA LYS A 156 4.83 1.35 14.87
C LYS A 156 3.54 0.84 15.49
N MET A 157 2.39 1.30 14.98
CA MET A 157 1.09 0.86 15.45
C MET A 157 0.90 -0.64 15.21
N LEU A 158 1.22 -1.11 14.00
CA LEU A 158 1.18 -2.52 13.63
C LEU A 158 2.12 -3.36 14.50
N SER A 159 3.38 -2.94 14.65
CA SER A 159 4.39 -3.64 15.47
C SER A 159 3.99 -3.74 16.95
N ARG A 160 3.46 -2.67 17.56
CA ARG A 160 2.97 -2.69 18.96
C ARG A 160 1.84 -3.70 19.18
N ARG A 161 1.09 -4.01 18.13
CA ARG A 161 -0.01 -4.97 18.15
C ARG A 161 0.39 -6.35 17.65
N LYS A 162 1.69 -6.59 17.36
CA LYS A 162 2.19 -7.82 16.74
C LYS A 162 1.44 -8.17 15.45
N CYS A 163 1.00 -7.15 14.72
CA CYS A 163 0.35 -7.32 13.42
C CYS A 163 1.44 -7.16 12.35
N PRO A 164 1.89 -8.25 11.69
CA PRO A 164 2.88 -8.13 10.63
C PRO A 164 2.27 -7.43 9.41
N TRP A 165 3.12 -6.82 8.60
CA TRP A 165 2.74 -6.54 7.22
C TRP A 165 2.46 -7.88 6.54
N LYS A 166 1.29 -7.98 5.92
CA LYS A 166 0.87 -9.17 5.18
C LYS A 166 0.15 -8.73 3.91
N PRO A 167 0.22 -9.53 2.84
CA PRO A 167 -0.59 -9.27 1.65
C PRO A 167 -2.07 -9.26 2.02
N THR A 168 -2.85 -8.56 1.22
CA THR A 168 -4.31 -8.68 1.26
C THR A 168 -4.67 -10.13 0.94
N ALA A 169 -5.19 -10.88 1.91
CA ALA A 169 -5.81 -12.18 1.64
C ALA A 169 -7.05 -11.90 0.79
N SER A 170 -6.96 -12.19 -0.50
CA SER A 170 -8.09 -12.08 -1.42
C SER A 170 -8.37 -13.47 -1.96
N ASP A 171 -9.59 -13.93 -1.81
CA ASP A 171 -10.16 -15.08 -2.53
C ASP A 171 -10.61 -14.72 -3.95
N GLY A 172 -10.31 -13.50 -4.39
CA GLY A 172 -10.78 -12.92 -5.66
C GLY A 172 -12.27 -12.55 -5.69
N ALA A 173 -13.03 -12.78 -4.60
CA ALA A 173 -14.47 -12.57 -4.59
C ALA A 173 -14.85 -11.10 -4.32
N GLN A 174 -15.96 -10.68 -4.91
CA GLN A 174 -16.69 -9.51 -4.40
C GLN A 174 -17.40 -9.90 -3.12
N HIS A 175 -17.35 -9.03 -2.12
CA HIS A 175 -18.00 -9.28 -0.84
C HIS A 175 -19.34 -8.57 -0.78
N SER A 176 -20.36 -9.26 -0.26
CA SER A 176 -21.69 -8.68 -0.02
C SER A 176 -21.63 -7.59 1.05
N GLY A 177 -22.69 -6.78 1.14
CA GLY A 177 -22.82 -5.79 2.20
C GLY A 177 -22.82 -6.44 3.60
N GLU A 178 -23.31 -7.66 3.74
CA GLU A 178 -23.25 -8.44 4.99
C GLU A 178 -21.82 -8.85 5.36
N GLU A 179 -21.05 -9.37 4.40
CA GLU A 179 -19.65 -9.75 4.59
C GLU A 179 -18.79 -8.53 4.94
N MET A 180 -19.00 -7.40 4.25
CA MET A 180 -18.32 -6.15 4.58
C MET A 180 -18.61 -5.69 6.02
N ARG A 181 -19.87 -5.76 6.46
CA ARG A 181 -20.23 -5.48 7.87
C ARG A 181 -19.56 -6.45 8.83
N HIS A 182 -19.50 -7.74 8.48
CA HIS A 182 -18.81 -8.75 9.28
C HIS A 182 -17.33 -8.39 9.46
N TYR A 183 -16.61 -8.11 8.37
CA TYR A 183 -15.20 -7.70 8.42
C TYR A 183 -14.99 -6.41 9.24
N LEU A 184 -15.90 -5.44 9.16
CA LEU A 184 -15.84 -4.23 9.98
C LEU A 184 -16.01 -4.54 11.48
N GLN A 185 -16.92 -5.45 11.83
CA GLN A 185 -17.09 -5.90 13.21
C GLN A 185 -15.86 -6.67 13.72
N GLU A 186 -15.26 -7.53 12.90
CA GLU A 186 -13.99 -8.20 13.21
C GLU A 186 -12.87 -7.20 13.45
N ALA A 187 -12.71 -6.21 12.58
CA ALA A 187 -11.72 -5.15 12.75
C ALA A 187 -11.97 -4.36 14.05
N ARG A 188 -13.22 -4.01 14.37
CA ARG A 188 -13.56 -3.34 15.64
C ARG A 188 -13.18 -4.18 16.86
N ARG A 189 -13.42 -5.49 16.82
CA ARG A 189 -13.02 -6.41 17.90
C ARG A 189 -11.50 -6.47 18.03
N ALA A 190 -10.78 -6.68 16.93
CA ALA A 190 -9.32 -6.75 16.90
C ALA A 190 -8.64 -5.44 17.38
N PHE A 191 -9.27 -4.30 17.08
CA PHE A 191 -8.74 -2.97 17.40
C PHE A 191 -9.48 -2.26 18.54
N LYS A 192 -10.23 -2.98 19.39
CA LYS A 192 -11.03 -2.43 20.51
C LYS A 192 -10.25 -1.48 21.44
N GLY A 193 -8.95 -1.72 21.63
CA GLY A 193 -8.06 -0.88 22.44
C GLY A 193 -7.39 0.29 21.70
N SER A 194 -7.80 0.62 20.47
CA SER A 194 -7.22 1.70 19.67
C SER A 194 -8.29 2.72 19.29
N ALA A 195 -8.46 3.77 20.09
CA ALA A 195 -9.42 4.84 19.78
C ALA A 195 -9.17 5.47 18.40
N VAL A 196 -7.89 5.54 17.98
CA VAL A 196 -7.46 6.04 16.68
C VAL A 196 -7.96 5.17 15.53
N VAL A 197 -7.75 3.85 15.62
CA VAL A 197 -8.21 2.93 14.57
C VAL A 197 -9.74 2.85 14.57
N LEU A 198 -10.37 2.84 15.74
CA LEU A 198 -11.84 2.85 15.83
C LEU A 198 -12.45 4.12 15.22
N LYS A 199 -11.82 5.29 15.39
CA LYS A 199 -12.22 6.53 14.69
C LYS A 199 -12.10 6.36 13.18
N GLY A 200 -10.99 5.81 12.69
CA GLY A 200 -10.80 5.52 11.27
C GLY A 200 -11.82 4.53 10.71
N LEU A 201 -12.15 3.47 11.44
CA LEU A 201 -13.16 2.48 11.04
C LEU A 201 -14.57 3.06 10.99
N ARG A 202 -14.91 4.02 11.85
CA ARG A 202 -16.19 4.75 11.77
C ARG A 202 -16.26 5.63 10.53
N ALA A 203 -15.17 6.36 10.24
CA ALA A 203 -15.11 7.17 9.03
C ALA A 203 -15.18 6.30 7.76
N TYR A 204 -14.49 5.15 7.75
CA TYR A 204 -14.58 4.21 6.64
C TYR A 204 -15.98 3.62 6.45
N GLU A 205 -16.68 3.26 7.54
CA GLU A 205 -18.07 2.76 7.45
C GLU A 205 -19.01 3.77 6.76
N LEU A 206 -18.82 5.07 7.01
CA LEU A 206 -19.57 6.13 6.32
C LEU A 206 -19.18 6.26 4.84
N GLU A 207 -17.92 6.00 4.48
CA GLU A 207 -17.44 6.04 3.09
C GLU A 207 -18.00 4.91 2.23
N VAL A 208 -18.42 3.80 2.83
CA VAL A 208 -18.91 2.60 2.13
C VAL A 208 -20.35 2.25 2.50
N GLU A 209 -21.11 3.23 3.01
CA GLU A 209 -22.50 3.03 3.43
C GLU A 209 -23.38 2.55 2.26
N ASP A 210 -23.10 3.01 1.05
CA ASP A 210 -23.78 2.60 -0.19
C ASP A 210 -23.57 1.12 -0.51
N CYS A 211 -22.46 0.52 -0.08
CA CYS A 211 -22.20 -0.91 -0.23
C CYS A 211 -22.99 -1.78 0.75
N PHE A 212 -23.73 -1.18 1.70
CA PHE A 212 -24.51 -1.93 2.70
C PHE A 212 -25.97 -2.13 2.31
N THR A 213 -26.45 -1.39 1.32
CA THR A 213 -27.82 -1.51 0.82
C THR A 213 -27.83 -2.42 -0.39
N ASP A 214 -28.11 -3.70 -0.14
CA ASP A 214 -28.56 -4.66 -1.17
C ASP A 214 -30.08 -4.53 -1.37
#